data_AF-A0A5D4TB17-F1
#
_entry.id   AF-A0A5D4TB17-F1
#
_cell.length_a   1.000
_cell.length_b   1.000
_cell.length_c   1.000
_cell.angle_alpha   90.00
_cell.angle_beta   90.00
_cell.angle_gamma   90.00
#
_symmetry.space_group_name_H-M   'P 1'
#
loop_
_entity.id
_entity.type
_entity.pdbx_description
1 polymer ?
#
loop_
_entity_poly.entity_id
_entity_poly.type
_entity_poly.pdbx_seq_one_letter_code
_entity_poly.pdbx_strand_id
1 'polypeptide(L)'
;MAKLALQELESHLWKSADILRGSVDSSDYKNYIFGLLFLKRLSDVSEERKTNLIKEHGEEIAIEVQQFMETRVSPIRDWTSKTDFKRELNADMKIMFLKKKMSMSDASMLVGYFMALAEVQYK
;
A
#
# COMPACT_ATOMS: atom_id res chain seq x y z
N MET A 1 -2.21 22.70 -13.74
CA MET A 1 -0.76 22.42 -13.71
C MET A 1 -0.36 21.82 -15.06
N ALA A 2 0.70 22.31 -15.68
CA ALA A 2 1.20 21.72 -16.93
C ALA A 2 1.69 20.29 -16.66
N LYS A 3 1.31 19.34 -17.50
CA LYS A 3 1.71 17.94 -17.38
C LYS A 3 3.10 17.80 -17.98
N LEU A 4 4.11 17.50 -17.16
CA LEU A 4 5.49 17.28 -17.61
C LEU A 4 5.56 16.09 -18.57
N ALA A 5 6.46 16.16 -19.55
CA ALA A 5 6.78 15.00 -20.36
C ALA A 5 7.54 13.96 -19.52
N LEU A 6 7.39 12.67 -19.84
CA LEU A 6 8.04 11.59 -19.09
C LEU A 6 9.56 11.79 -18.98
N GLN A 7 10.19 12.18 -20.09
CA GLN A 7 11.62 12.42 -20.15
C GLN A 7 12.08 13.61 -19.28
N GLU A 8 11.26 14.64 -19.17
CA GLU A 8 11.54 15.79 -18.30
C GLU A 8 11.45 15.38 -16.82
N LEU A 9 10.43 14.58 -16.49
CA LEU A 9 10.24 14.03 -15.14
C LEU A 9 11.40 13.12 -14.74
N GLU A 10 11.81 12.19 -15.62
CA GLU A 10 12.96 11.31 -15.38
C GLU A 10 14.23 12.12 -15.15
N SER A 11 14.49 13.14 -15.98
CA SER A 11 15.66 14.01 -15.82
C SER A 11 15.63 14.77 -14.48
N HIS A 12 14.46 15.27 -14.06
CA HIS A 12 14.32 15.97 -12.79
C HIS A 12 14.54 15.04 -11.61
N LEU A 13 13.92 13.86 -11.61
CA LEU A 13 14.06 12.86 -10.56
C LEU A 13 15.52 12.37 -10.45
N TRP A 14 16.19 12.16 -11.58
CA TRP A 14 17.59 11.76 -11.61
C TRP A 14 18.50 12.81 -10.97
N LYS A 15 18.32 14.10 -11.31
CA LYS A 15 19.08 15.21 -10.72
C LYS A 15 18.82 15.34 -9.22
N SER A 16 17.56 15.22 -8.79
CA SER A 16 17.22 15.26 -7.36
C SER A 16 17.84 14.08 -6.59
N ALA A 17 17.81 12.88 -7.17
CA ALA A 17 18.43 11.69 -6.59
C ALA A 17 19.96 11.86 -6.47
N ASP A 18 20.63 12.44 -7.48
CA ASP A 18 22.07 12.69 -7.44
C ASP A 18 22.46 13.69 -6.33
N ILE A 19 21.66 14.75 -6.14
CA ILE A 19 21.83 15.71 -5.03
C ILE A 19 21.66 15.01 -3.67
N LEU A 20 20.61 14.20 -3.52
CA LEU A 20 20.27 13.53 -2.26
C LEU A 20 21.23 12.39 -1.91
N ARG A 21 21.89 11.78 -2.92
CA ARG A 21 22.87 10.71 -2.73
C ARG A 21 24.15 11.19 -2.07
N GLY A 22 24.57 12.43 -2.33
CA GLY A 22 25.82 12.97 -1.80
C GLY A 22 27.02 12.09 -2.17
N SER A 23 27.78 11.64 -1.17
CA SER A 23 28.97 10.81 -1.34
C SER A 23 28.71 9.30 -1.37
N VAL A 24 27.45 8.86 -1.30
CA VAL A 24 27.11 7.42 -1.32
C VAL A 24 27.30 6.86 -2.72
N ASP A 25 27.88 5.67 -2.85
CA ASP A 25 28.01 5.03 -4.16
C ASP A 25 26.64 4.74 -4.76
N SER A 26 26.55 4.78 -6.09
CA SER A 26 25.32 4.48 -6.83
C SER A 26 24.73 3.10 -6.49
N SER A 27 25.57 2.10 -6.23
CA SER A 27 25.17 0.73 -5.94
C SER A 27 24.46 0.62 -4.59
N ASP A 28 24.94 1.37 -3.59
CA ASP A 28 24.35 1.40 -2.25
C ASP A 28 23.13 2.32 -2.20
N TYR A 29 23.19 3.49 -2.84
CA TYR A 29 22.10 4.46 -2.89
C TYR A 29 20.82 3.88 -3.50
N LYS A 30 20.97 2.98 -4.49
CA LYS A 30 19.87 2.24 -5.12
C LYS A 30 18.95 1.57 -4.10
N ASN A 31 19.50 0.95 -3.06
CA ASN A 31 18.70 0.25 -2.05
C ASN A 31 17.85 1.23 -1.23
N TYR A 32 18.40 2.40 -0.90
CA TYR A 32 17.68 3.45 -0.17
C TYR A 32 16.58 4.08 -1.02
N ILE A 33 16.89 4.50 -2.24
CA ILE A 33 15.92 5.18 -3.10
C ILE A 33 14.78 4.25 -3.52
N PHE A 34 15.06 2.96 -3.76
CA PHE A 34 14.00 1.99 -4.04
C PHE A 34 13.13 1.70 -2.83
N GLY A 35 13.69 1.64 -1.62
CA GLY A 35 12.90 1.56 -0.39
C GLY A 35 11.93 2.75 -0.27
N LEU A 36 12.42 3.97 -0.51
CA LEU A 36 11.60 5.18 -0.44
C LEU A 36 10.53 5.25 -1.54
N LEU A 37 10.88 4.92 -2.80
CA LEU A 37 9.93 4.88 -3.90
C LEU A 37 8.84 3.82 -3.68
N PHE A 38 9.24 2.67 -3.14
CA PHE A 38 8.31 1.62 -2.77
C PHE A 38 7.34 2.10 -1.68
N LEU A 39 7.85 2.71 -0.61
CA LEU A 39 7.01 3.27 0.46
C LEU A 39 6.07 4.36 -0.07
N LYS A 40 6.56 5.25 -0.94
CA LYS A 40 5.74 6.27 -1.59
C LYS A 40 4.62 5.63 -2.41
N ARG A 41 4.92 4.63 -3.24
CA ARG A 41 3.91 3.93 -4.03
C ARG A 41 2.88 3.23 -3.15
N LEU A 42 3.31 2.61 -2.07
CA LEU A 42 2.42 1.94 -1.12
C LEU A 42 1.47 2.93 -0.43
N SER A 43 1.98 4.11 -0.05
CA SER A 43 1.19 5.21 0.50
C SER A 43 0.20 5.75 -0.52
N ASP A 44 0.62 5.99 -1.77
CA ASP A 44 -0.25 6.51 -2.83
C ASP A 44 -1.41 5.57 -3.15
N VAL A 45 -1.12 4.28 -3.22
CA VAL A 45 -2.14 3.25 -3.43
C VAL A 45 -3.11 3.18 -2.25
N SER A 46 -2.63 3.43 -1.02
CA SER A 46 -3.51 3.53 0.16
C SER A 46 -4.52 4.65 0.00
N GLU A 47 -4.02 5.83 -0.33
CA GLU A 47 -4.82 7.04 -0.39
C GLU A 47 -5.83 6.97 -1.53
N GLU A 48 -5.39 6.44 -2.69
CA GLU A 48 -6.27 6.16 -3.82
C GLU A 48 -7.41 5.22 -3.43
N ARG A 49 -7.11 4.14 -2.71
CA ARG A 49 -8.10 3.16 -2.26
C ARG A 49 -9.06 3.72 -1.23
N LYS A 50 -8.54 4.44 -0.23
CA LYS A 50 -9.36 5.16 0.75
C LYS A 50 -10.31 6.13 0.03
N THR A 51 -9.79 6.91 -0.90
CA THR A 51 -10.57 7.87 -1.69
C THR A 51 -11.66 7.17 -2.51
N ASN A 52 -11.35 6.03 -3.15
CA ASN A 52 -12.34 5.26 -3.91
C ASN A 52 -13.42 4.68 -3.00
N LEU A 53 -13.03 4.14 -1.84
CA LEU A 53 -13.98 3.59 -0.87
C LEU A 53 -14.93 4.68 -0.33
N ILE A 54 -14.41 5.88 -0.03
CA ILE A 54 -15.23 7.03 0.38
C ILE A 54 -16.22 7.40 -0.72
N LYS A 55 -15.79 7.42 -1.99
CA LYS A 55 -16.66 7.75 -3.13
C LYS A 55 -17.77 6.73 -3.35
N GLU A 56 -17.47 5.45 -3.21
CA GLU A 56 -18.40 4.35 -3.52
C GLU A 56 -19.32 3.99 -2.35
N HIS A 57 -18.82 4.13 -1.12
CA HIS A 57 -19.47 3.57 0.07
C HIS A 57 -19.62 4.57 1.23
N GLY A 58 -19.09 5.79 1.09
CA GLY A 58 -19.17 6.82 2.13
C GLY A 58 -18.05 6.73 3.16
N GLU A 59 -17.85 7.82 3.90
CA GLU A 59 -16.71 8.00 4.81
C GLU A 59 -16.78 7.08 6.04
N GLU A 60 -17.97 6.80 6.57
CA GLU A 60 -18.16 5.92 7.73
C GLU A 60 -17.62 4.51 7.45
N ILE A 61 -17.91 3.96 6.27
CA ILE A 61 -17.43 2.63 5.87
C ILE A 61 -15.91 2.65 5.69
N ALA A 62 -15.34 3.72 5.12
CA ALA A 62 -13.89 3.84 4.97
C ALA A 62 -13.15 3.87 6.30
N ILE A 63 -13.69 4.55 7.31
CA ILE A 63 -13.12 4.58 8.65
C ILE A 63 -13.22 3.20 9.31
N GLU A 64 -14.37 2.54 9.24
CA GLU A 64 -14.58 1.21 9.84
C GLU A 64 -13.64 0.16 9.24
N VAL A 65 -13.49 0.18 7.91
CA VAL A 65 -12.59 -0.70 7.18
C VAL A 65 -11.14 -0.46 7.56
N GLN A 66 -10.72 0.81 7.62
CA GLN A 66 -9.36 1.19 8.03
C GLN A 66 -9.06 0.77 9.47
N GLN A 67 -9.97 1.01 10.42
CA GLN A 67 -9.82 0.63 11.83
C GLN A 67 -9.74 -0.89 12.01
N PHE A 68 -10.56 -1.64 11.28
CA PHE A 68 -10.52 -3.10 11.27
C PHE A 68 -9.15 -3.60 10.80
N MET A 69 -8.62 -2.99 9.74
CA MET A 69 -7.31 -3.34 9.21
C MET A 69 -6.19 -3.04 10.20
N GLU A 70 -6.16 -1.85 10.80
CA GLU A 70 -5.15 -1.47 11.80
C GLU A 70 -5.16 -2.40 13.02
N THR A 71 -6.34 -2.85 13.43
CA THR A 71 -6.49 -3.78 14.57
C THR A 71 -6.05 -5.21 14.22
N ARG A 72 -6.18 -5.61 12.94
CA ARG A 72 -5.90 -6.98 12.49
C ARG A 72 -4.50 -7.18 11.94
N VAL A 73 -3.86 -6.16 11.38
CA VAL A 73 -2.47 -6.25 10.88
C VAL A 73 -1.53 -6.50 12.06
N SER A 74 -1.22 -7.77 12.30
CA SER A 74 -0.25 -8.21 13.29
C SER A 74 1.07 -8.55 12.62
N PRO A 75 2.22 -8.43 13.32
CA PRO A 75 3.51 -8.91 12.84
C PRO A 75 3.45 -10.40 12.48
N ILE A 76 3.71 -10.74 11.23
CA ILE A 76 3.70 -12.13 10.76
C ILE A 76 5.11 -12.72 10.98
N ARG A 77 5.21 -13.72 11.85
CA ARG A 77 6.50 -14.31 12.26
C ARG A 77 7.05 -15.35 11.29
N ASP A 78 6.20 -16.01 10.49
CA ASP A 78 6.60 -17.09 9.58
C ASP A 78 5.66 -17.23 8.35
N TRP A 79 6.12 -17.97 7.33
CA TRP A 79 5.43 -18.13 6.05
C TRP A 79 4.10 -18.90 6.13
N THR A 80 3.96 -19.85 7.05
CA THR A 80 2.70 -20.57 7.24
C THR A 80 1.66 -19.63 7.85
N SER A 81 2.06 -18.90 8.90
CA SER A 81 1.24 -17.82 9.48
C SER A 81 0.85 -16.75 8.47
N LYS A 82 1.69 -16.46 7.45
CA LYS A 82 1.35 -15.53 6.36
C LYS A 82 0.17 -16.00 5.52
N THR A 83 0.16 -17.28 5.18
CA THR A 83 -0.87 -17.87 4.31
C THR A 83 -2.20 -17.99 5.04
N ASP A 84 -2.16 -18.39 6.31
CA ASP A 84 -3.33 -18.44 7.17
C ASP A 84 -3.88 -17.04 7.46
N PHE A 85 -3.02 -16.07 7.79
CA PHE A 85 -3.41 -14.68 7.96
C PHE A 85 -4.09 -14.10 6.72
N LYS A 86 -3.54 -14.35 5.52
CA LYS A 86 -4.15 -13.93 4.26
C LYS A 86 -5.56 -14.51 4.10
N ARG A 87 -5.73 -15.79 4.40
CA ARG A 87 -7.01 -16.49 4.25
C ARG A 87 -8.04 -15.93 5.23
N GLU A 88 -7.66 -15.76 6.49
CA GLU A 88 -8.51 -15.21 7.55
C GLU A 88 -8.92 -13.77 7.26
N LEU A 89 -7.96 -12.91 6.92
CA LEU A 89 -8.23 -11.52 6.56
C LEU A 89 -9.18 -11.44 5.37
N ASN A 90 -9.02 -12.30 4.36
CA ASN A 90 -9.91 -12.33 3.20
C ASN A 90 -11.33 -12.78 3.57
N ALA A 91 -11.45 -13.82 4.39
CA ALA A 91 -12.75 -14.29 4.87
C ALA A 91 -13.47 -13.19 5.66
N ASP A 92 -12.77 -12.53 6.59
CA ASP A 92 -13.37 -11.52 7.45
C ASP A 92 -13.74 -10.24 6.68
N MET A 93 -12.87 -9.81 5.74
CA MET A 93 -13.17 -8.71 4.83
C MET A 93 -14.41 -8.99 3.99
N LYS A 94 -14.54 -10.21 3.45
CA LYS A 94 -15.73 -10.62 2.70
C LYS A 94 -16.98 -10.64 3.57
N ILE A 95 -16.90 -11.14 4.80
CA ILE A 95 -18.02 -11.15 5.73
C ILE A 95 -18.45 -9.72 6.07
N MET A 96 -17.49 -8.83 6.36
CA MET A 96 -17.74 -7.41 6.58
C MET A 96 -18.43 -6.77 5.38
N PHE A 97 -17.93 -7.03 4.17
CA PHE A 97 -18.47 -6.45 2.94
C PHE A 97 -19.84 -7.01 2.58
N LEU A 98 -20.10 -8.30 2.83
CA LEU A 98 -21.43 -8.90 2.67
C LEU A 98 -22.46 -8.27 3.62
N LYS A 99 -22.09 -8.08 4.90
CA LYS A 99 -22.96 -7.42 5.89
C LYS A 99 -23.31 -5.99 5.49
N LYS A 100 -22.41 -5.31 4.77
CA LYS A 100 -22.57 -3.92 4.31
C LYS A 100 -23.06 -3.79 2.86
N LYS A 101 -23.42 -4.90 2.20
CA LYS A 101 -23.85 -4.96 0.78
C LYS A 101 -22.83 -4.36 -0.23
N MET A 102 -21.53 -4.52 0.05
CA MET A 102 -20.43 -4.07 -0.82
C MET A 102 -19.98 -5.16 -1.80
N SER A 103 -19.24 -4.78 -2.84
CA SER A 103 -18.73 -5.72 -3.86
C SER A 103 -17.59 -6.60 -3.34
N MET A 104 -17.57 -7.87 -3.78
CA MET A 104 -16.54 -8.86 -3.41
C MET A 104 -15.19 -8.63 -4.11
N SER A 105 -15.17 -7.87 -5.20
CA SER A 105 -13.93 -7.47 -5.89
C SER A 105 -13.04 -6.64 -4.98
N ASP A 106 -13.66 -5.71 -4.24
CA ASP A 106 -12.95 -4.69 -3.48
C ASP A 106 -12.33 -5.31 -2.23
N ALA A 107 -13.00 -6.30 -1.63
CA ALA A 107 -12.46 -7.10 -0.52
C ALA A 107 -11.15 -7.79 -0.92
N SER A 108 -11.14 -8.45 -2.08
CA SER A 108 -9.97 -9.22 -2.53
C SER A 108 -8.79 -8.29 -2.89
N MET A 109 -9.08 -7.12 -3.46
CA MET A 109 -8.08 -6.10 -3.79
C MET A 109 -7.48 -5.45 -2.53
N LEU A 110 -8.30 -5.18 -1.51
CA LEU A 110 -7.85 -4.67 -0.21
C LEU A 110 -6.97 -5.70 0.52
N VAL A 111 -7.36 -6.98 0.54
CA VAL A 111 -6.51 -8.04 1.13
C VAL A 111 -5.12 -8.07 0.51
N GLY A 112 -5.02 -7.93 -0.81
CA GLY A 112 -3.73 -7.88 -1.50
C GLY A 112 -2.86 -6.67 -1.11
N TYR A 113 -3.49 -5.52 -0.85
CA TYR A 113 -2.81 -4.33 -0.35
C TYR A 113 -2.16 -4.55 1.02
N PHE A 114 -2.94 -5.07 1.97
CA PHE A 114 -2.50 -5.20 3.35
C PHE A 114 -1.50 -6.33 3.55
N MET A 115 -1.61 -7.38 2.75
CA MET A 115 -0.53 -8.37 2.58
C MET A 115 0.80 -7.69 2.23
N ALA A 116 0.80 -6.77 1.27
CA ALA A 116 2.02 -6.06 0.88
C ALA A 116 2.53 -5.14 2.00
N LEU A 117 1.66 -4.44 2.73
CA LEU A 117 2.05 -3.64 3.90
C LEU A 117 2.69 -4.50 5.01
N ALA A 118 2.06 -5.62 5.36
CA ALA A 118 2.55 -6.52 6.41
C ALA A 118 3.91 -7.13 6.04
N GLU A 119 4.15 -7.42 4.76
CA GLU A 119 5.43 -7.91 4.25
C GLU A 119 6.55 -6.85 4.30
N VAL A 120 6.19 -5.57 4.23
CA VAL A 120 7.15 -4.46 4.15
C VAL A 120 7.54 -3.96 5.53
N GLN A 121 6.64 -4.05 6.51
CA GLN A 121 6.96 -3.74 7.90
C GLN A 121 7.93 -4.76 8.54
N TYR A 122 8.22 -5.89 7.88
CA TYR A 122 9.07 -6.96 8.41
C TYR A 122 10.00 -7.58 7.35
N LYS A 123 10.74 -6.72 6.63
CA LYS A 123 12.02 -7.08 6.01
C LYS A 123 13.17 -6.33 6.68
#